data_AF-A0A177DP51-F1
#
_entry.id   AF-A0A177DP51-F1
#
_cell.length_a   1.000
_cell.length_b   1.000
_cell.length_c   1.000
_cell.angle_alpha   90.00
_cell.angle_beta   90.00
_cell.angle_gamma   90.00
#
_symmetry.space_group_name_H-M   'P 1'
#
loop_
_entity.id
_entity.type
_entity.pdbx_description
1 polymer ?
#
loop_
_entity_poly.entity_id
_entity_poly.type
_entity_poly.pdbx_seq_one_letter_code
_entity_poly.pdbx_strand_id
1 'polypeptide(L)'
;MVVSPLFLEPVSCAPVETRLAAIHAALSEGFSPNELDRRPRGVGRPLDWAIEDGAATDYAHLKQNLPIVHLLLEAGADPRLPSRHPFGWSPIESLEAWFKQYKIRPQDFPPEVLVLKSFYEKALEAMKRVADELDTKEVAEAAREAQKEGSLFGRLKFW
;
A
#
# COMPACT_ATOMS: atom_id res chain seq x y z
N MET A 1 -18.09 0.44 -16.29
CA MET A 1 -17.07 0.64 -15.24
C MET A 1 -15.74 0.74 -15.95
N VAL A 2 -15.11 1.92 -15.93
CA VAL A 2 -13.71 2.03 -16.37
C VAL A 2 -12.88 1.39 -15.27
N VAL A 3 -12.08 0.38 -15.62
CA VAL A 3 -11.18 -0.25 -14.65
C VAL A 3 -9.97 0.64 -14.52
N SER A 4 -9.69 1.13 -13.31
CA SER A 4 -8.55 2.00 -13.06
C SER A 4 -7.23 1.30 -13.41
N PRO A 5 -6.31 1.96 -14.14
CA PRO A 5 -4.96 1.47 -14.36
C PRO A 5 -4.23 1.14 -13.04
N LEU A 6 -4.60 1.82 -11.94
CA LEU A 6 -4.06 1.56 -10.60
C LEU A 6 -4.23 0.11 -10.13
N PHE A 7 -5.21 -0.64 -10.67
CA PHE A 7 -5.44 -2.04 -10.32
C PHE A 7 -4.94 -3.04 -11.37
N LEU A 8 -4.65 -2.58 -12.59
CA LEU A 8 -4.28 -3.46 -13.72
C LEU A 8 -2.78 -3.48 -13.95
N GLU A 9 -2.16 -2.31 -13.92
CA GLU A 9 -0.74 -2.15 -14.20
C GLU A 9 0.18 -2.82 -13.19
N PRO A 10 -0.14 -2.91 -11.88
CA PRO A 10 0.72 -3.65 -10.95
C PRO A 10 0.87 -5.14 -11.30
N VAL A 11 -0.13 -5.76 -11.95
CA VAL A 11 -0.11 -7.18 -12.35
C VAL A 11 0.11 -7.40 -13.86
N SER A 12 0.32 -6.32 -14.61
CA SER A 12 0.58 -6.34 -16.05
C SER A 12 2.00 -6.84 -16.35
N CYS A 13 2.17 -7.53 -17.48
CA CYS A 13 3.47 -7.97 -18.00
C CYS A 13 4.17 -6.92 -18.87
N ALA A 14 3.58 -5.73 -19.04
CA ALA A 14 4.20 -4.63 -19.77
C ALA A 14 5.53 -4.17 -19.11
N PRO A 15 6.44 -3.53 -19.87
CA PRO A 15 7.65 -2.94 -19.30
C PRO A 15 7.33 -2.01 -18.12
N VAL A 16 8.17 -2.02 -17.07
CA VAL A 16 7.91 -1.27 -15.83
C VAL A 16 7.68 0.22 -16.09
N GLU A 17 8.36 0.80 -17.07
CA GLU A 17 8.22 2.20 -17.48
C GLU A 17 6.83 2.48 -18.05
N THR A 18 6.27 1.53 -18.82
CA THR A 18 4.92 1.64 -19.38
C THR A 18 3.87 1.59 -18.27
N ARG A 19 4.05 0.65 -17.33
CA ARG A 19 3.17 0.47 -16.16
C ARG A 19 3.20 1.71 -15.27
N LEU A 20 4.39 2.26 -15.00
CA LEU A 20 4.57 3.51 -14.26
C LEU A 20 3.89 4.70 -14.95
N ALA A 21 4.07 4.85 -16.27
CA ALA A 21 3.45 5.94 -17.01
C ALA A 21 1.92 5.89 -16.94
N ALA A 22 1.33 4.69 -17.06
CA ALA A 22 -0.11 4.50 -16.95
C ALA A 22 -0.65 4.76 -15.53
N ILE A 23 0.06 4.31 -14.49
CA ILE A 23 -0.29 4.60 -13.09
C ILE A 23 -0.20 6.10 -12.82
N HIS A 24 0.88 6.75 -13.26
CA HIS A 24 1.06 8.19 -13.10
C HIS A 24 -0.05 8.98 -13.83
N ALA A 25 -0.42 8.57 -15.04
CA ALA A 25 -1.53 9.18 -15.78
C ALA A 25 -2.86 9.04 -15.00
N ALA A 26 -3.17 7.85 -14.48
CA ALA A 26 -4.36 7.65 -13.66
C ALA A 26 -4.36 8.53 -12.39
N LEU A 27 -3.23 8.62 -11.68
CA LEU A 27 -3.13 9.52 -10.53
C LEU A 27 -3.37 10.98 -10.93
N SER A 28 -2.84 11.41 -12.09
CA SER A 28 -3.02 12.76 -12.64
C SER A 28 -4.47 13.05 -13.04
N GLU A 29 -5.23 12.02 -13.42
CA GLU A 29 -6.67 12.10 -13.72
C GLU A 29 -7.54 12.13 -12.45
N GLY A 30 -6.93 12.02 -11.27
CA GLY A 30 -7.62 12.09 -9.98
C GLY A 30 -8.07 10.73 -9.42
N PHE A 31 -7.61 9.61 -9.99
CA PHE A 31 -7.83 8.31 -9.38
C PHE A 31 -7.13 8.23 -8.02
N SER A 32 -7.85 7.79 -6.99
CA SER A 32 -7.30 7.72 -5.63
C SER A 32 -6.42 6.47 -5.45
N PRO A 33 -5.20 6.61 -4.90
CA PRO A 33 -4.38 5.46 -4.55
C PRO A 33 -4.91 4.68 -3.34
N ASN A 34 -5.98 5.16 -2.69
CA ASN A 34 -6.64 4.51 -1.56
C ASN A 34 -8.02 3.92 -1.92
N GLU A 35 -8.42 3.99 -3.20
CA GLU A 35 -9.68 3.42 -3.64
C GLU A 35 -9.67 1.89 -3.56
N LEU A 36 -10.68 1.32 -2.92
CA LEU A 36 -10.83 -0.13 -2.81
C LEU A 36 -11.32 -0.73 -4.13
N ASP A 37 -10.65 -1.76 -4.64
CA ASP A 37 -11.12 -2.49 -5.80
C ASP A 37 -12.38 -3.32 -5.48
N ARG A 38 -13.51 -2.84 -6.01
CA ARG A 38 -14.84 -3.44 -5.81
C ARG A 38 -15.16 -4.58 -6.77
N ARG A 39 -14.26 -4.94 -7.69
CA ARG A 39 -14.51 -6.04 -8.65
C ARG A 39 -14.67 -7.39 -7.92
N PRO A 40 -15.41 -8.38 -8.47
CA PRO A 40 -15.66 -9.67 -7.80
C PRO A 40 -14.43 -10.54 -7.43
N ARG A 41 -13.21 -10.11 -7.75
CA ARG A 41 -11.94 -10.72 -7.32
C ARG A 41 -10.88 -9.66 -6.98
N GLY A 42 -11.34 -8.49 -6.52
CA GLY A 42 -10.48 -7.41 -6.07
C GLY A 42 -9.65 -7.85 -4.86
N VAL A 43 -8.33 -7.77 -4.97
CA VAL A 43 -7.41 -8.09 -3.86
C VAL A 43 -7.48 -7.00 -2.78
N GLY A 44 -7.61 -5.75 -3.23
CA GLY A 44 -7.69 -4.61 -2.32
C GLY A 44 -7.49 -3.29 -3.06
N ARG A 45 -6.70 -2.42 -2.47
CA ARG A 45 -6.27 -1.13 -3.01
C ARG A 45 -5.12 -1.31 -4.00
N PRO A 46 -4.75 -0.27 -4.75
CA PRO A 46 -3.62 -0.32 -5.68
C PRO A 46 -2.33 -0.85 -5.03
N LEU A 47 -2.07 -0.50 -3.77
CA LEU A 47 -0.88 -0.97 -3.06
C LEU A 47 -0.92 -2.47 -2.76
N ASP A 48 -2.09 -3.04 -2.49
CA ASP A 48 -2.27 -4.50 -2.34
C ASP A 48 -1.93 -5.21 -3.65
N TRP A 49 -2.43 -4.70 -4.79
CA TRP A 49 -2.11 -5.23 -6.11
C TRP A 49 -0.62 -5.16 -6.48
N ALA A 50 0.11 -4.20 -5.92
CA ALA A 50 1.55 -4.04 -6.19
C ALA A 50 2.42 -5.11 -5.53
N ILE A 51 1.91 -5.80 -4.51
CA ILE A 51 2.62 -6.84 -3.75
C ILE A 51 1.96 -8.23 -3.83
N GLU A 52 0.81 -8.36 -4.49
CA GLU A 52 0.06 -9.61 -4.59
C GLU A 52 0.75 -10.62 -5.52
N ASP A 53 1.18 -11.76 -4.97
CA ASP A 53 1.76 -12.87 -5.73
C ASP A 53 0.73 -13.76 -6.41
N GLY A 54 -0.46 -13.94 -5.81
CA GLY A 54 -1.53 -14.77 -6.37
C GLY A 54 -2.18 -14.24 -7.65
N ALA A 55 -1.97 -12.95 -7.96
CA ALA A 55 -2.47 -12.29 -9.16
C ALA A 55 -1.38 -12.07 -10.23
N ALA A 56 -0.10 -12.16 -9.86
CA ALA A 56 0.98 -12.01 -10.81
C ALA A 56 1.05 -13.24 -11.72
N THR A 57 1.02 -13.02 -13.04
CA THR A 57 1.21 -14.10 -14.01
C THR A 57 2.65 -14.64 -13.98
N ASP A 58 3.59 -13.81 -13.52
CA ASP A 58 5.02 -14.13 -13.41
C ASP A 58 5.67 -13.28 -12.30
N TYR A 59 6.38 -13.95 -11.38
CA TYR A 59 7.16 -13.30 -10.32
C TYR A 59 8.27 -12.39 -10.86
N ALA A 60 8.72 -12.60 -12.10
CA ALA A 60 9.68 -11.74 -12.77
C ALA A 60 9.16 -10.31 -12.96
N HIS A 61 7.84 -10.13 -13.17
CA HIS A 61 7.22 -8.82 -13.27
C HIS A 61 6.91 -8.24 -11.89
N LEU A 62 6.43 -9.06 -10.96
CA LEU A 62 6.11 -8.62 -9.60
C LEU A 62 7.33 -8.05 -8.87
N LYS A 63 8.50 -8.69 -8.96
CA LYS A 63 9.72 -8.16 -8.33
C LYS A 63 10.19 -6.81 -8.90
N GLN A 64 9.69 -6.41 -10.07
CA GLN A 64 9.95 -5.10 -10.67
C GLN A 64 8.99 -4.02 -10.16
N ASN A 65 8.03 -4.34 -9.29
CA ASN A 65 7.03 -3.39 -8.80
C ASN A 65 7.55 -2.42 -7.73
N LEU A 66 8.81 -2.50 -7.31
CA LEU A 66 9.32 -1.59 -6.28
C LEU A 66 9.12 -0.09 -6.64
N PRO A 67 9.39 0.37 -7.89
CA PRO A 67 9.06 1.74 -8.29
C PRO A 67 7.56 2.04 -8.27
N ILE A 68 6.70 1.05 -8.55
CA ILE A 68 5.23 1.21 -8.46
C ILE A 68 4.80 1.39 -7.00
N VAL A 69 5.36 0.59 -6.09
CA VAL A 69 5.14 0.74 -4.63
C VAL A 69 5.52 2.15 -4.19
N HIS A 70 6.71 2.64 -4.59
CA HIS A 70 7.13 3.99 -4.27
C HIS A 70 6.19 5.06 -4.86
N LEU A 71 5.83 4.95 -6.14
CA LEU A 71 4.92 5.90 -6.80
C LEU A 71 3.57 5.97 -6.08
N LEU A 72 2.98 4.84 -5.71
CA LEU A 72 1.70 4.80 -5.00
C LEU A 72 1.82 5.42 -3.60
N LEU A 73 2.89 5.12 -2.87
CA LEU A 73 3.15 5.70 -1.55
C LEU A 73 3.37 7.23 -1.62
N GLU A 74 4.16 7.69 -2.60
CA GLU A 74 4.39 9.13 -2.86
C GLU A 74 3.09 9.86 -3.23
N ALA A 75 2.17 9.17 -3.91
CA ALA A 75 0.83 9.67 -4.22
C ALA A 75 -0.14 9.68 -3.02
N GLY A 76 0.29 9.17 -1.86
CA GLY A 76 -0.53 9.13 -0.64
C GLY A 76 -1.30 7.83 -0.42
N ALA A 77 -0.86 6.71 -1.03
CA ALA A 77 -1.35 5.40 -0.62
C ALA A 77 -1.05 5.17 0.87
N ASP A 78 -2.07 4.85 1.66
CA ASP A 78 -1.92 4.51 3.07
C ASP A 78 -1.75 2.98 3.22
N PRO A 79 -0.54 2.52 3.60
CA PRO A 79 -0.22 1.10 3.69
C PRO A 79 -0.81 0.42 4.92
N ARG A 80 -1.50 1.16 5.80
CA ARG A 80 -2.19 0.65 7.00
C ARG A 80 -3.63 0.25 6.70
N LEU A 81 -4.18 0.66 5.55
CA LEU A 81 -5.58 0.40 5.24
C LEU A 81 -5.84 -1.09 4.96
N PRO A 82 -6.92 -1.66 5.52
CA PRO A 82 -7.23 -3.09 5.39
C PRO A 82 -7.67 -3.44 3.97
N SER A 83 -7.08 -4.48 3.37
CA SER A 83 -7.42 -4.99 2.05
C SER A 83 -8.72 -5.80 2.05
N ARG A 84 -9.01 -6.53 0.95
CA ARG A 84 -10.11 -7.50 0.89
C ARG A 84 -9.70 -8.91 1.26
N HIS A 85 -8.48 -9.09 1.78
CA HIS A 85 -8.02 -10.35 2.33
C HIS A 85 -9.04 -10.89 3.36
N PRO A 86 -9.26 -12.21 3.49
CA PRO A 86 -10.24 -12.76 4.44
C PRO A 86 -10.02 -12.35 5.90
N PHE A 87 -8.78 -12.06 6.27
CA PHE A 87 -8.43 -11.54 7.61
C PHE A 87 -8.42 -10.01 7.69
N GLY A 88 -8.77 -9.30 6.62
CA GLY A 88 -8.77 -7.84 6.56
C GLY A 88 -7.38 -7.22 6.65
N TRP A 89 -6.34 -7.95 6.28
CA TRP A 89 -4.95 -7.49 6.41
C TRP A 89 -4.66 -6.30 5.50
N SER A 90 -3.91 -5.35 6.02
CA SER A 90 -3.25 -4.29 5.26
C SER A 90 -2.07 -4.83 4.43
N PRO A 91 -1.54 -4.05 3.48
CA PRO A 91 -0.30 -4.37 2.77
C PRO A 91 0.86 -4.72 3.71
N ILE A 92 1.03 -3.95 4.81
CA ILE A 92 2.08 -4.21 5.80
C ILE A 92 1.87 -5.55 6.48
N GLU A 93 0.66 -5.81 7.00
CA GLU A 93 0.35 -7.06 7.70
C GLU A 93 0.51 -8.29 6.80
N SER A 94 0.19 -8.14 5.51
CA SER A 94 0.34 -9.21 4.52
C SER A 94 1.81 -9.60 4.34
N LEU A 95 2.71 -8.61 4.18
CA LEU A 95 4.15 -8.86 4.09
C LEU A 95 4.74 -9.36 5.42
N GLU A 96 4.29 -8.82 6.55
CA GLU A 96 4.73 -9.32 7.87
C GLU A 96 4.32 -10.77 8.10
N ALA A 97 3.11 -11.16 7.69
CA ALA A 97 2.65 -12.54 7.73
C ALA A 97 3.50 -13.45 6.83
N TRP A 98 3.85 -12.99 5.62
CA TRP A 98 4.76 -13.70 4.72
C TRP A 98 6.12 -13.94 5.38
N PHE A 99 6.75 -12.90 5.95
CA PHE A 99 8.05 -13.03 6.62
C PHE A 99 7.98 -13.89 7.89
N LYS A 100 6.88 -13.82 8.64
CA LYS A 100 6.65 -14.67 9.81
C LYS A 100 6.59 -16.14 9.40
N GLN A 101 5.84 -16.46 8.35
CA GLN A 101 5.75 -17.83 7.82
C GLN A 101 7.12 -18.29 7.30
N TYR A 102 7.83 -17.45 6.55
CA TYR A 102 9.19 -17.74 6.07
C TYR A 102 10.17 -18.06 7.21
N LYS A 103 10.10 -17.33 8.33
CA LYS A 103 10.95 -17.58 9.50
C LYS A 103 10.66 -18.92 10.19
N ILE A 104 9.40 -19.35 10.21
CA ILE A 104 8.97 -20.57 10.89
C ILE A 104 9.18 -21.80 9.98
N ARG A 105 8.87 -21.68 8.69
CA ARG A 105 8.90 -22.79 7.72
C ARG A 105 9.45 -22.33 6.37
N PRO A 106 10.76 -22.03 6.28
CA PRO A 106 11.37 -21.62 5.01
C PRO A 106 11.26 -22.70 3.92
N GLN A 107 11.18 -23.98 4.30
CA GLN A 107 11.02 -25.11 3.38
C GLN A 107 9.65 -25.17 2.69
N ASP A 108 8.64 -24.46 3.20
CA ASP A 108 7.31 -24.42 2.60
C ASP A 108 7.26 -23.46 1.39
N PHE A 109 8.34 -22.69 1.15
CA PHE A 109 8.42 -21.70 0.07
C PHE A 109 9.14 -22.28 -1.14
N PRO A 110 8.47 -22.38 -2.30
CA PRO A 110 9.13 -22.76 -3.55
C PRO A 110 10.25 -21.78 -3.92
N PRO A 111 11.34 -22.24 -4.55
CA PRO A 111 12.46 -21.38 -4.95
C PRO A 111 12.04 -20.17 -5.78
N GLU A 112 11.04 -20.34 -6.65
CA GLU A 112 10.46 -19.28 -7.47
C GLU A 112 9.84 -18.14 -6.65
N VAL A 113 9.27 -18.42 -5.47
CA VAL A 113 8.71 -17.39 -4.59
C VAL A 113 9.82 -16.67 -3.83
N LEU A 114 10.91 -17.36 -3.49
CA LEU A 114 12.03 -16.79 -2.74
C LEU A 114 12.74 -15.65 -3.49
N VAL A 115 12.60 -15.58 -4.81
CA VAL A 115 13.14 -14.45 -5.60
C VAL A 115 12.46 -13.12 -5.23
N LEU A 116 11.25 -13.16 -4.67
CA LEU A 116 10.49 -11.99 -4.23
C LEU A 116 10.97 -11.46 -2.88
N LYS A 117 11.74 -12.23 -2.10
CA LYS A 117 12.15 -11.86 -0.73
C LYS A 117 12.78 -10.46 -0.67
N SER A 118 13.76 -10.19 -1.53
CA SER A 118 14.44 -8.89 -1.56
C SER A 118 13.54 -7.74 -1.99
N PHE A 119 12.53 -8.02 -2.82
CA PHE A 119 11.50 -7.06 -3.20
C PHE A 119 10.57 -6.77 -2.02
N TYR A 120 10.06 -7.81 -1.35
CA TYR A 120 9.19 -7.67 -0.17
C TYR A 120 9.90 -6.97 1.00
N GLU A 121 11.19 -7.21 1.22
CA GLU A 121 11.96 -6.51 2.26
C GLU A 121 11.93 -5.00 2.02
N LYS A 122 12.24 -4.57 0.80
CA LYS A 122 12.27 -3.16 0.41
C LYS A 122 10.88 -2.52 0.38
N ALA A 123 9.87 -3.25 -0.10
CA ALA A 123 8.50 -2.79 -0.12
C ALA A 123 7.98 -2.58 1.32
N LEU A 124 8.22 -3.53 2.22
CA LEU A 124 7.84 -3.44 3.63
C LEU A 124 8.54 -2.28 4.33
N GLU A 125 9.84 -2.09 4.10
CA GLU A 125 10.59 -0.95 4.63
C GLU A 125 9.98 0.39 4.19
N ALA A 126 9.69 0.54 2.90
CA ALA A 126 9.09 1.74 2.35
C ALA A 126 7.70 2.03 2.93
N MET A 127 6.87 0.99 3.06
CA MET A 127 5.53 1.08 3.64
C MET A 127 5.57 1.47 5.12
N LYS A 128 6.46 0.85 5.91
CA LYS A 128 6.61 1.18 7.34
C LYS A 128 7.03 2.62 7.55
N ARG A 129 7.99 3.10 6.77
CA ARG A 129 8.40 4.52 6.82
C ARG A 129 7.22 5.46 6.60
N VAL A 130 6.38 5.18 5.61
CA VAL A 130 5.19 6.02 5.33
C VAL A 130 4.13 5.88 6.42
N ALA A 131 3.93 4.69 6.97
CA ALA A 131 3.03 4.48 8.10
C ALA A 131 3.46 5.32 9.32
N ASP A 132 4.76 5.29 9.68
CA ASP A 132 5.31 6.08 10.78
C ASP A 132 5.14 7.60 10.54
N GLU A 133 5.31 8.05 9.30
CA GLU A 133 5.08 9.45 8.92
C GLU A 133 3.61 9.85 9.05
N LEU A 134 2.67 8.97 8.69
CA LEU A 134 1.23 9.20 8.85
C LEU A 134 0.83 9.23 10.32
N ASP A 135 1.29 8.27 11.12
CA ASP A 135 1.04 8.23 12.57
C ASP A 135 1.56 9.52 13.25
N THR A 136 2.75 9.98 12.85
CA THR A 136 3.33 11.23 13.38
C THR A 136 2.48 12.45 13.01
N LYS A 137 1.94 12.51 11.79
CA LYS A 137 1.06 13.60 11.34
C LYS A 137 -0.26 13.59 12.11
N GLU A 138 -0.88 12.43 12.27
CA GLU A 138 -2.13 12.25 13.01
C GLU A 138 -1.98 12.69 14.48
N VAL A 139 -0.88 12.31 15.15
CA VAL A 139 -0.58 12.74 16.52
C VAL A 139 -0.39 14.26 16.60
N ALA A 140 0.32 14.85 15.62
CA ALA A 140 0.53 16.30 15.58
C ALA A 140 -0.77 17.08 15.31
N GLU A 141 -1.65 16.55 14.46
CA GLU A 141 -2.97 17.14 14.20
C GLU A 141 -3.88 17.06 15.43
N ALA A 142 -3.96 15.90 16.08
CA ALA A 142 -4.72 15.73 17.33
C ALA A 142 -4.25 16.70 18.44
N ALA A 143 -2.93 16.89 18.58
CA ALA A 143 -2.38 17.86 19.55
C ALA A 143 -2.77 19.31 19.21
N ARG A 144 -2.79 19.67 17.92
CA ARG A 144 -3.22 21.00 17.45
C ARG A 144 -4.71 21.23 17.70
N GLU A 145 -5.55 20.23 17.49
CA GLU A 145 -6.98 20.31 17.76
C GLU A 145 -7.26 20.47 19.26
N ALA A 146 -6.62 19.68 20.12
CA ALA A 146 -6.74 19.81 21.58
C ALA A 146 -6.32 21.21 22.08
N GLN A 147 -5.29 21.81 21.49
CA GLN A 147 -4.85 23.17 21.82
C GLN A 147 -5.87 24.24 21.38
N LYS A 148 -6.53 24.07 20.22
CA LYS A 148 -7.61 24.96 19.76
C LYS A 148 -8.83 24.88 20.69
N GLU A 149 -9.24 23.68 21.07
CA GLU A 149 -10.36 23.46 21.99
C GLU A 149 -10.08 24.04 23.38
N GLY A 150 -8.87 23.82 23.92
CA GLY A 150 -8.45 24.43 25.18
C GLY A 150 -8.43 25.97 25.15
N SER A 151 -8.02 26.57 24.02
CA SER A 151 -8.05 28.03 23.81
C SER A 151 -9.47 28.59 23.73
N LEU A 152 -10.40 27.84 23.11
CA LEU A 152 -11.81 28.22 23.01
C LEU A 152 -12.52 28.14 24.37
N PHE A 153 -12.30 27.05 25.12
CA PHE A 153 -12.85 26.91 26.48
C PHE A 153 -12.28 27.93 27.48
N GLY A 154 -11.01 28.30 27.34
CA GLY A 154 -10.41 29.38 28.13
C GLY A 154 -11.02 30.77 27.85
N ARG A 155 -11.46 31.02 26.60
CA ARG A 155 -12.11 32.27 26.20
C ARG A 155 -13.58 32.38 26.64
N LEU A 156 -14.30 31.27 26.76
CA LEU A 156 -15.70 31.26 27.22
C LEU A 156 -15.89 31.41 28.75
N LYS A 157 -14.83 31.26 29.56
CA LYS A 157 -14.92 31.41 31.02
C LYS A 157 -14.83 32.86 31.53
N PHE A 158 -14.78 33.85 30.64
CA PHE A 158 -14.71 35.28 30.97
C PHE A 158 -15.95 36.04 30.47
N TRP A 159 -17.16 35.55 30.76
CA TRP A 159 -18.42 36.29 30.64
C TRP A 159 -19.36 35.91 31.79
#